data_AF-A0A3S4SCH9-F1
#
_entry.id   AF-A0A3S4SCH9-F1
#
_cell.length_a   1.000
_cell.length_b   1.000
_cell.length_c   1.000
_cell.angle_alpha   90.00
_cell.angle_beta   90.00
_cell.angle_gamma   90.00
#
_symmetry.space_group_name_H-M   'P 1'
#
loop_
_entity.id
_entity.type
_entity.pdbx_description
1 polymer ?
#
loop_
_entity_poly.entity_id
_entity_poly.type
_entity_poly.pdbx_seq_one_letter_code
_entity_poly.pdbx_strand_id
1 'polypeptide(L)'
;MAATGVPFGRGEGSMPKLAASELAVRATERAIQTLGGWGYITDHPVEKWYRDAKLHTIFEGTSEIQRMVIARALGAADGAPPLHVDLEPAGGPLNRWFGRGAPMRGRASETMLAAKDKVPAPVMRLAMKVLAPPRR
;
A
#
# COMPACT_ATOMS: atom_id res chain seq x y z
N MET A 1 6.32 -6.98 16.33
CA MET A 1 5.23 -7.97 16.43
C MET A 1 4.04 -7.31 17.08
N ALA A 2 2.82 -7.61 16.63
CA ALA A 2 1.59 -7.20 17.29
C ALA A 2 1.25 -8.13 18.49
N ALA A 3 0.18 -7.80 19.22
CA ALA A 3 -0.43 -8.68 20.23
C ALA A 3 -0.80 -10.08 19.69
N THR A 4 -0.96 -10.22 18.37
CA THR A 4 -1.28 -11.48 17.68
C THR A 4 -0.04 -12.30 17.29
N GLY A 5 1.18 -11.82 17.58
CA GLY A 5 2.43 -12.51 17.22
C GLY A 5 2.76 -12.47 15.72
N VAL A 6 1.95 -11.82 14.89
CA VAL A 6 2.19 -11.69 13.45
C VAL A 6 3.35 -10.69 13.22
N PRO A 7 4.38 -11.06 12.44
CA PRO A 7 5.45 -10.15 12.07
C PRO A 7 4.93 -9.10 11.07
N PHE A 8 5.37 -7.85 11.24
CA PHE A 8 5.08 -6.78 10.29
C PHE A 8 6.17 -6.77 9.22
N GLY A 9 5.85 -7.23 8.02
CA GLY A 9 6.79 -7.31 6.90
C GLY A 9 6.43 -6.41 5.72
N ARG A 10 5.23 -5.84 5.71
CA ARG A 10 4.64 -5.12 4.56
C ARG A 10 4.29 -3.66 4.90
N GLY A 11 4.96 -3.09 5.90
CA GLY A 11 4.72 -1.71 6.33
C GLY A 11 3.41 -1.52 7.11
N GLU A 12 2.88 -2.59 7.71
CA GLU A 12 1.59 -2.61 8.42
C GLU A 12 1.54 -1.65 9.62
N GLY A 13 2.68 -1.26 10.18
CA GLY A 13 2.75 -0.21 11.20
C GLY A 13 2.75 1.22 10.63
N SER A 14 3.39 1.42 9.48
CA SER A 14 3.50 2.74 8.84
C SER A 14 2.21 3.17 8.13
N MET A 15 1.49 2.23 7.52
CA MET A 15 0.20 2.49 6.85
C MET A 15 -0.84 3.14 7.76
N PRO A 16 -1.22 2.55 8.92
CA PRO A 16 -2.23 3.11 9.80
C PRO A 16 -1.77 4.42 10.43
N LYS A 17 -0.49 4.55 10.79
CA LYS A 17 0.06 5.79 11.33
C LYS A 17 -0.10 6.95 10.35
N LEU A 18 0.31 6.74 9.10
CA LEU A 18 0.19 7.75 8.05
C LEU A 18 -1.27 8.13 7.80
N ALA A 19 -2.16 7.15 7.69
CA ALA A 19 -3.57 7.39 7.41
C ALA A 19 -4.26 8.13 8.56
N ALA A 20 -4.06 7.67 9.80
CA ALA A 20 -4.71 8.25 10.97
C ALA A 20 -4.21 9.67 11.28
N SER A 21 -2.91 9.92 11.16
CA SER A 21 -2.35 11.25 11.47
C SER A 21 -2.81 12.31 10.47
N GLU A 22 -2.75 12.02 9.16
CA GLU A 22 -3.20 12.93 8.11
C GLU A 22 -4.72 13.19 8.21
N LEU A 23 -5.49 12.14 8.54
CA LEU A 23 -6.93 12.29 8.76
C LEU A 23 -7.23 13.17 9.99
N ALA A 24 -6.52 12.98 11.10
CA ALA A 24 -6.72 13.77 12.32
C ALA A 24 -6.47 15.26 12.08
N VAL A 25 -5.41 15.60 11.33
CA VAL A 25 -5.12 16.99 10.94
C VAL A 25 -6.25 17.55 10.07
N ARG A 26 -6.65 16.83 9.02
CA ARG A 26 -7.73 17.27 8.12
C ARG A 26 -9.08 17.42 8.84
N ALA A 27 -9.39 16.55 9.79
CA ALA A 27 -10.62 16.59 10.56
C ALA A 27 -10.66 17.81 11.48
N THR A 28 -9.57 18.07 12.21
CA THR A 28 -9.47 19.20 13.14
C THR A 28 -9.40 20.53 12.39
N GLU A 29 -8.66 20.61 11.28
CA GLU A 29 -8.63 21.77 10.39
C GLU A 29 -10.04 22.13 9.88
N ARG A 30 -10.82 21.13 9.45
CA ARG A 30 -12.21 21.36 9.03
C ARG A 30 -13.09 21.84 10.16
N ALA A 31 -12.92 21.31 11.36
CA ALA A 31 -13.68 21.75 12.52
C ALA A 31 -13.37 23.23 12.85
N ILE A 32 -12.11 23.66 12.75
CA ILE A 32 -11.74 25.08 12.84
C ILE A 32 -12.47 25.88 11.76
N GLN A 33 -12.40 25.43 10.50
CA GLN A 33 -13.03 26.12 9.38
C GLN A 33 -14.55 26.24 9.52
N THR A 34 -15.22 25.22 10.07
CA THR A 34 -16.67 25.23 10.34
C THR A 34 -17.05 26.27 11.40
N LEU A 35 -16.21 26.46 12.43
CA LEU A 35 -16.40 27.45 13.48
C LEU A 35 -15.93 28.86 13.08
N GLY A 36 -15.25 29.00 11.93
CA GLY A 36 -14.68 30.27 11.48
C GLY A 36 -13.66 30.84 12.47
N GLY A 37 -13.68 32.16 12.69
CA GLY A 37 -12.76 32.82 13.62
C GLY A 37 -12.87 32.32 15.06
N TRP A 38 -14.06 31.87 15.48
CA TRP A 38 -14.27 31.26 16.79
C TRP A 38 -13.55 29.92 16.96
N GLY A 39 -13.31 29.19 15.86
CA GLY A 39 -12.51 27.98 15.87
C GLY A 39 -11.00 28.23 16.01
N TYR A 40 -10.53 29.46 15.83
CA TYR A 40 -9.12 29.82 15.87
C TYR A 40 -8.68 30.45 17.20
N ILE A 41 -9.64 30.77 18.07
CA ILE A 41 -9.40 31.30 19.43
C ILE A 41 -9.55 30.19 20.48
N THR A 42 -9.06 30.45 21.68
CA THR A 42 -9.00 29.45 22.78
C THR A 42 -10.33 29.18 23.48
N ASP A 43 -11.41 29.82 23.06
CA ASP A 43 -12.76 29.63 23.64
C ASP A 43 -13.33 28.24 23.28
N HIS A 44 -12.84 27.63 22.20
CA HIS A 44 -13.18 26.27 21.81
C HIS A 44 -11.94 25.37 21.76
N PRO A 45 -12.05 24.08 22.12
CA PRO A 45 -10.91 23.17 22.21
C PRO A 45 -10.34 22.76 20.84
N VAL A 46 -11.01 23.12 19.74
CA VAL A 46 -10.67 22.66 18.39
C VAL A 46 -9.29 23.14 17.92
N GLU A 47 -8.87 24.34 18.30
CA GLU A 47 -7.53 24.86 17.99
C GLU A 47 -6.45 23.99 18.64
N LYS A 48 -6.69 23.59 19.90
CA LYS A 48 -5.80 22.72 20.65
C LYS A 48 -5.74 21.33 20.01
N TRP A 49 -6.88 20.78 19.62
CA TRP A 49 -6.92 19.49 18.93
C TRP A 49 -6.15 19.50 17.62
N TYR A 50 -6.20 20.59 16.85
CA TYR A 50 -5.40 20.73 15.63
C TYR A 50 -3.90 20.74 15.93
N ARG A 51 -3.46 21.49 16.96
CA ARG A 51 -2.06 21.49 17.41
C ARG A 51 -1.60 20.10 17.85
N ASP A 52 -2.41 19.41 18.64
CA ASP A 52 -2.12 18.05 19.11
C ASP A 52 -2.06 17.06 17.93
N ALA A 53 -3.03 17.13 17.02
CA ALA A 53 -3.09 16.27 15.84
C ALA A 53 -1.86 16.42 14.93
N LYS A 54 -1.32 17.65 14.83
CA LYS A 54 -0.17 17.91 13.97
C LYS A 54 1.08 17.15 14.40
N LEU A 55 1.25 16.92 15.71
CA LEU A 55 2.39 16.17 16.25
C LEU A 55 2.52 14.77 15.64
N HIS A 56 1.40 14.10 15.38
CA HIS A 56 1.39 12.74 14.82
C HIS A 56 1.92 12.66 13.38
N THR A 57 1.97 13.79 12.66
CA THR A 57 2.56 13.87 11.31
C THR A 57 4.07 14.10 11.32
N ILE A 58 4.65 14.38 12.49
CA ILE A 58 6.06 14.80 12.66
C ILE A 58 6.85 13.78 13.48
N PHE A 59 6.30 13.36 14.62
CA PHE A 59 7.00 12.52 15.58
C PHE A 59 7.07 11.05 15.14
N GLU A 60 8.11 10.33 15.57
CA GLU A 60 8.33 8.89 15.28
C GLU A 60 8.27 8.57 13.77
N GLY A 61 8.83 9.47 12.96
CA GLY A 61 8.83 9.40 11.50
C GLY A 61 7.71 10.23 10.89
N THR A 62 8.10 11.26 10.14
CA THR A 62 7.19 12.16 9.41
C THR A 62 6.35 11.40 8.38
N SER A 63 5.29 12.05 7.87
CA SER A 63 4.47 11.49 6.80
C SER A 63 5.29 11.01 5.59
N GLU A 64 6.34 11.73 5.19
CA GLU A 64 7.26 11.34 4.13
C GLU A 64 8.05 10.08 4.47
N ILE A 65 8.53 9.96 5.71
CA ILE A 65 9.23 8.76 6.18
C ILE A 65 8.28 7.56 6.18
N GLN A 66 7.03 7.72 6.65
CA GLN A 66 6.05 6.63 6.59
C GLN A 66 5.78 6.21 5.14
N ARG A 67 5.59 7.17 4.22
CA ARG A 67 5.44 6.90 2.78
C ARG A 67 6.65 6.15 2.20
N MET A 68 7.87 6.54 2.57
CA MET A 68 9.10 5.87 2.15
C MET A 68 9.15 4.42 2.65
N VAL A 69 8.83 4.17 3.91
CA VAL A 69 8.81 2.81 4.49
C VAL A 69 7.78 1.94 3.77
N ILE A 70 6.58 2.48 3.52
CA ILE A 70 5.54 1.78 2.75
C ILE A 70 6.02 1.49 1.33
N ALA A 71 6.62 2.46 0.64
CA ALA A 71 7.13 2.28 -0.72
C ALA A 71 8.19 1.17 -0.78
N ARG A 72 9.14 1.15 0.17
CA ARG A 72 10.14 0.09 0.29
C ARG A 72 9.49 -1.28 0.51
N ALA A 73 8.50 -1.36 1.40
CA ALA A 73 7.77 -2.59 1.68
C ALA A 73 6.96 -3.11 0.47
N LEU A 74 6.53 -2.21 -0.42
CA LEU A 74 5.81 -2.56 -1.65
C LEU A 74 6.72 -3.00 -2.81
N GLY A 75 8.04 -3.01 -2.64
CA GLY A 75 9.00 -3.47 -3.66
C GLY A 75 9.81 -2.37 -4.35
N ALA A 76 9.70 -1.10 -3.92
CA ALA A 76 10.49 -0.01 -4.50
C ALA A 76 11.99 -0.10 -4.18
N ALA A 77 12.40 -0.95 -3.22
CA ALA A 77 13.79 -1.06 -2.79
C ALA A 77 14.65 -2.05 -3.61
N ASP A 78 14.07 -3.15 -4.11
CA ASP A 78 14.88 -4.32 -4.50
C ASP A 78 14.66 -4.85 -5.92
N GLY A 79 13.96 -4.10 -6.80
CA GLY A 79 13.59 -4.63 -8.12
C GLY A 79 12.68 -5.87 -8.06
N ALA A 80 12.19 -6.20 -6.86
CA ALA A 80 11.16 -7.20 -6.64
C ALA A 80 9.86 -6.69 -7.29
N PRO A 81 9.13 -7.56 -8.02
CA PRO A 81 7.84 -7.18 -8.56
C PRO A 81 6.96 -6.66 -7.42
N PRO A 82 6.18 -5.57 -7.64
CA PRO A 82 5.38 -4.97 -6.59
C PRO A 82 4.51 -6.04 -5.94
N LEU A 83 4.38 -6.00 -4.61
CA LEU A 83 3.67 -7.00 -3.80
C LEU A 83 2.35 -7.39 -4.50
N HIS A 84 2.36 -8.51 -5.19
CA HIS A 84 1.17 -9.03 -5.82
C HIS A 84 0.36 -9.66 -4.70
N VAL A 85 -0.92 -9.32 -4.63
CA VAL A 85 -1.83 -10.06 -3.76
C VAL A 85 -1.84 -11.49 -4.29
N ASP A 86 -1.23 -12.42 -3.57
CA ASP A 86 -1.40 -13.85 -3.80
C ASP A 86 -2.89 -14.17 -3.63
N LEU A 87 -3.59 -14.28 -4.76
CA LEU A 87 -4.98 -14.67 -4.76
C LEU A 87 -5.05 -16.18 -4.49
N GLU A 88 -5.77 -16.57 -3.44
CA GLU A 88 -6.13 -17.97 -3.22
C GLU A 88 -6.80 -18.55 -4.48
N PRO A 89 -6.34 -19.71 -5.00
CA PRO A 89 -6.89 -20.29 -6.22
C PRO A 89 -8.38 -20.64 -6.06
N ALA A 90 -9.25 -19.93 -6.77
CA ALA A 90 -10.70 -20.15 -6.72
C ALA A 90 -11.20 -20.93 -7.95
N GLY A 91 -12.07 -21.94 -7.73
CA GLY A 91 -12.74 -22.73 -8.78
C GLY A 91 -12.50 -24.24 -8.68
N GLY A 92 -12.96 -24.98 -9.71
CA GLY A 92 -12.80 -26.44 -9.82
C GLY A 92 -11.34 -26.90 -9.98
N PRO A 93 -11.08 -28.22 -10.00
CA PRO A 93 -9.73 -28.79 -9.94
C PRO A 93 -8.79 -28.29 -11.06
N LEU A 94 -9.31 -28.08 -12.27
CA LEU A 94 -8.54 -27.52 -13.39
C LEU A 94 -8.22 -26.01 -13.21
N ASN A 95 -9.13 -25.24 -12.62
CA ASN A 95 -8.96 -23.81 -12.38
C ASN A 95 -7.95 -23.52 -11.26
N ARG A 96 -7.74 -24.43 -10.31
CA ARG A 96 -6.69 -24.27 -9.29
C ARG A 96 -5.27 -24.36 -9.89
N TRP A 97 -5.13 -25.04 -11.02
CA TRP A 97 -3.85 -25.20 -11.72
C TRP A 97 -3.59 -24.13 -12.79
N PHE A 98 -4.65 -23.67 -13.47
CA PHE A 98 -4.50 -22.76 -14.62
C PHE A 98 -5.32 -21.47 -14.53
N GLY A 99 -6.09 -21.28 -13.46
CA GLY A 99 -6.93 -20.10 -13.22
C GLY A 99 -6.20 -18.95 -12.54
N ARG A 100 -6.96 -17.92 -12.16
CA ARG A 100 -6.42 -16.74 -11.44
C ARG A 100 -5.92 -17.15 -10.06
N GLY A 101 -4.71 -16.72 -9.69
CA GLY A 101 -4.08 -17.07 -8.41
C GLY A 101 -3.43 -18.46 -8.38
N ALA A 102 -3.48 -19.22 -9.48
CA ALA A 102 -2.83 -20.53 -9.51
C ALA A 102 -1.31 -20.42 -9.32
N PRO A 103 -0.70 -21.21 -8.40
CA PRO A 103 0.71 -21.08 -8.04
C PRO A 103 1.64 -21.34 -9.21
N MET A 104 1.22 -22.18 -10.17
CA MET A 104 2.00 -22.45 -11.38
C MET A 104 2.10 -21.21 -12.30
N ARG A 105 1.02 -20.43 -12.42
CA ARG A 105 1.01 -19.19 -13.22
C ARG A 105 1.71 -18.04 -12.51
N GLY A 106 1.55 -17.93 -11.19
CA GLY A 106 2.27 -16.94 -10.37
C GLY A 106 3.78 -17.07 -10.57
N ARG A 107 4.33 -18.26 -10.32
CA ARG A 107 5.76 -18.56 -10.53
C ARG A 107 6.25 -18.34 -11.96
N ALA A 108 5.45 -18.75 -12.96
CA ALA A 108 5.79 -18.53 -14.36
C ALA A 108 5.79 -17.03 -14.72
N SER A 109 4.87 -16.24 -14.16
CA SER A 109 4.83 -14.79 -14.37
C SER A 109 5.97 -14.07 -13.66
N GLU A 110 6.34 -14.49 -12.44
CA GLU A 110 7.46 -13.93 -11.68
C GLU A 110 8.80 -14.16 -12.38
N THR A 111 9.07 -15.39 -12.82
CA THR A 111 10.33 -15.73 -13.52
C THR A 111 10.48 -14.95 -14.83
N MET A 112 9.38 -14.70 -15.54
CA MET A 112 9.38 -13.93 -16.78
C MET A 112 9.49 -12.41 -16.52
N LEU A 113 8.85 -11.89 -15.47
CA LEU A 113 9.00 -10.50 -15.04
C LEU A 113 10.44 -10.21 -14.59
N ALA A 114 11.09 -11.15 -13.90
CA ALA A 114 12.51 -11.03 -13.55
C ALA A 114 13.43 -11.05 -14.78
N ALA A 115 13.00 -11.68 -15.88
CA ALA A 115 13.72 -11.70 -17.15
C ALA A 115 13.41 -10.50 -18.06
N LYS A 116 12.49 -9.61 -17.66
CA LYS A 116 11.98 -8.49 -18.47
C LYS A 116 13.11 -7.62 -19.04
N ASP A 117 14.12 -7.32 -18.25
CA ASP A 117 15.21 -6.44 -18.67
C ASP A 117 16.26 -7.13 -19.55
N LYS A 118 16.18 -8.46 -19.69
CA LYS A 118 17.10 -9.29 -20.49
C LYS A 118 16.51 -9.72 -21.84
N VAL A 119 15.22 -9.44 -22.09
CA VAL A 119 14.50 -9.94 -23.27
C VAL A 119 14.11 -8.78 -24.19
N PRO A 120 14.37 -8.88 -25.52
CA PRO A 120 13.93 -7.87 -26.47
C PRO A 120 12.41 -7.62 -26.43
N ALA A 121 12.02 -6.35 -26.48
CA ALA A 121 10.63 -5.89 -26.39
C ALA A 121 9.59 -6.62 -27.28
N PRO A 122 9.88 -7.05 -28.53
CA PRO A 122 8.90 -7.79 -29.33
C PRO A 122 8.62 -9.20 -28.79
N VAL A 123 9.64 -9.88 -28.27
CA VAL A 123 9.51 -11.23 -27.68
C VAL A 123 8.70 -11.17 -26.39
N MET A 124 8.95 -10.15 -25.58
CA MET A 124 8.22 -9.96 -24.33
C MET A 124 6.75 -9.62 -24.52
N ARG A 125 6.40 -8.83 -25.55
CA ARG A 125 5.00 -8.56 -25.89
C ARG A 125 4.26 -9.83 -26.30
N LEU A 126 4.92 -10.73 -27.04
CA LEU A 126 4.34 -12.02 -27.41
C LEU A 126 4.16 -12.92 -26.18
N ALA A 127 5.16 -13.01 -25.32
CA ALA A 127 5.08 -13.78 -24.07
C ALA A 127 3.98 -13.28 -23.14
N MET A 128 3.88 -11.95 -22.95
CA MET A 128 2.80 -11.31 -22.18
C MET A 128 1.42 -11.59 -22.76
N LYS A 129 1.28 -11.67 -24.09
CA LYS A 129 0.01 -12.01 -24.75
C LYS A 129 -0.43 -13.44 -24.48
N VAL A 130 0.52 -14.38 -24.36
CA VAL A 130 0.26 -15.79 -24.03
C VAL A 130 -0.05 -15.96 -22.54
N LEU A 131 0.64 -15.21 -21.68
CA LEU A 131 0.46 -15.25 -20.23
C LEU A 131 -0.75 -14.44 -19.74
N ALA A 132 -1.26 -13.52 -20.56
CA ALA A 132 -2.41 -12.69 -20.24
C ALA A 132 -3.61 -13.57 -19.83
N PRO A 133 -4.34 -13.18 -18.77
CA PRO A 133 -5.51 -13.93 -18.34
C PRO A 133 -6.56 -13.94 -19.46
N PRO A 134 -7.32 -15.05 -19.61
CA PRO A 134 -8.41 -15.11 -20.57
C PRO A 134 -9.38 -13.96 -20.30
N ARG A 135 -9.68 -13.16 -21.33
CA ARG A 135 -10.78 -12.19 -21.29
C ARG A 135 -12.09 -12.96 -21.20
N ARG A 136 -13.05 -12.41 -20.44
CA ARG A 136 -14.42 -12.95 -20.36
C ARG A 136 -15.03 -13.07 -21.74
#